data_AF-A0A6J2K9I5-F1
#
_entry.id   AF-A0A6J2K9I5-F1
#
_cell.length_a   1.000
_cell.length_b   1.000
_cell.length_c   1.000
_cell.angle_alpha   90.00
_cell.angle_beta   90.00
_cell.angle_gamma   90.00
#
_symmetry.space_group_name_H-M   'P 1'
#
loop_
_entity.id
_entity.type
_entity.pdbx_description
1 polymer ?
#
loop_
_entity_poly.entity_id
_entity_poly.type
_entity_poly.pdbx_seq_one_letter_code
_entity_poly.pdbx_strand_id
1 'polypeptide(L)'
;MFYDPQWNISSTSQFISKTDLHELLEIFNTSSNLETQIKLISILNRYLLTNNAQHVDVIMRCKPMYYTIDRILAMNLPKKTATILNFLTLILFCDNEECTSRQHTLSLFAKNMIRTSGCLATLIDVFLAHMVRQDTWISLCHCLTEICCGSEVNQSYCSHLICQVSYVMK
;
A
#
# COMPACT_ATOMS: atom_id res chain seq x y z
N MET A 1 5.03 44.16 -6.34
CA MET A 1 5.02 43.70 -4.94
C MET A 1 3.77 42.86 -4.75
N PHE A 2 3.84 41.57 -5.02
CA PHE A 2 2.76 40.62 -4.75
C PHE A 2 3.39 39.49 -3.97
N TYR A 3 3.03 39.39 -2.69
CA TYR A 3 3.38 38.27 -1.82
C TYR A 3 2.46 37.10 -2.20
N ASP A 4 3.06 36.04 -2.72
CA ASP A 4 2.44 34.73 -2.85
C ASP A 4 2.74 33.97 -1.55
N PRO A 5 1.75 33.61 -0.72
CA PRO A 5 2.02 32.79 0.45
C PRO A 5 2.16 31.35 -0.01
N GLN A 6 3.39 30.96 -0.34
CA GLN A 6 3.81 29.56 -0.35
C GLN A 6 3.46 28.98 1.02
N TRP A 7 2.38 28.19 1.05
CA TRP A 7 2.10 27.29 2.16
C TRP A 7 3.26 26.31 2.25
N ASN A 8 4.20 26.66 3.12
CA ASN A 8 5.38 25.89 3.49
C ASN A 8 4.92 24.68 4.31
N ILE A 9 4.29 23.69 3.66
CA ILE A 9 3.96 22.38 4.26
C ILE A 9 5.26 21.59 4.52
N SER A 10 6.38 22.03 3.95
CA SER A 10 7.72 21.47 4.10
C SER A 10 8.41 21.71 5.45
N SER A 11 7.89 22.58 6.32
CA SER A 11 8.60 22.97 7.56
C SER A 11 8.17 22.21 8.82
N THR A 12 7.13 21.36 8.76
CA THR A 12 6.67 20.58 9.94
C THR A 12 6.92 19.07 9.83
N SER A 13 7.32 18.54 8.68
CA SER A 13 7.69 17.12 8.52
C SER A 13 9.15 16.82 8.89
N GLN A 14 9.94 17.82 9.27
CA GLN A 14 11.40 17.70 9.44
C GLN A 14 11.90 17.19 10.81
N PHE A 15 11.02 16.84 11.76
CA PHE A 15 11.48 16.45 13.12
C PHE A 15 10.87 15.15 13.65
N ILE A 16 10.43 14.24 12.78
CA ILE A 16 9.94 12.94 13.24
C ILE A 16 11.07 11.94 13.17
N SER A 17 11.51 11.52 14.36
CA SER A 17 12.60 10.60 14.55
C SER A 17 12.20 9.21 14.07
N LYS A 18 13.22 8.37 13.83
CA LYS A 18 13.01 6.95 13.53
C LYS A 18 12.21 6.25 14.64
N THR A 19 12.42 6.65 15.89
CA THR A 19 11.74 6.11 17.07
C THR A 19 10.25 6.42 17.04
N ASP A 20 9.88 7.67 16.76
CA ASP A 20 8.47 8.08 16.65
C ASP A 20 7.73 7.27 15.57
N LEU A 21 8.39 6.97 14.45
CA LEU A 21 7.82 6.16 13.38
C LEU A 21 7.65 4.68 13.79
N HIS A 22 8.58 4.14 14.57
CA HIS A 22 8.44 2.80 15.14
C HIS A 22 7.27 2.73 16.11
N GLU A 23 7.11 3.72 16.98
CA GLU A 23 5.97 3.81 17.91
C GLU A 23 4.64 3.92 17.15
N LEU A 24 4.57 4.75 16.10
CA LEU A 24 3.38 4.85 15.24
C LEU A 24 3.01 3.52 14.60
N LEU A 25 4.01 2.76 14.13
CA LEU A 25 3.81 1.43 13.55
C LEU A 25 3.39 0.41 14.63
N GLU A 26 3.93 0.50 15.84
CA GLU A 26 3.52 -0.35 16.97
C GLU A 26 2.05 -0.09 17.33
N ILE A 27 1.65 1.18 17.44
CA ILE A 27 0.26 1.59 17.69
C ILE A 27 -0.64 1.10 16.55
N PHE A 28 -0.21 1.23 15.30
CA PHE A 28 -0.98 0.71 14.15
C PHE A 28 -1.27 -0.78 14.28
N ASN A 29 -0.25 -1.56 14.64
CA ASN A 29 -0.35 -3.03 14.70
C ASN A 29 -1.11 -3.54 15.94
N THR A 30 -1.05 -2.82 17.05
CA THR A 30 -1.68 -3.24 18.32
C THR A 30 -3.07 -2.64 18.55
N SER A 31 -3.42 -1.56 17.85
CA SER A 31 -4.74 -0.92 17.98
C SER A 31 -5.89 -1.87 17.62
N SER A 32 -6.90 -1.93 18.48
CA SER A 32 -8.20 -2.57 18.18
C SER A 32 -9.15 -1.65 17.43
N ASN A 33 -8.87 -0.34 17.41
CA ASN A 33 -9.70 0.66 16.76
C ASN A 33 -9.34 0.78 15.27
N LEU A 34 -10.28 0.36 14.41
CA LEU A 34 -10.13 0.42 12.96
C LEU A 34 -10.03 1.84 12.41
N GLU A 35 -10.76 2.82 12.96
CA GLU A 35 -10.66 4.22 12.52
C GLU A 35 -9.26 4.79 12.79
N THR A 36 -8.69 4.46 13.96
CA THR A 36 -7.30 4.81 14.28
C THR A 36 -6.34 4.19 13.28
N GLN A 37 -6.51 2.92 12.93
CA GLN A 37 -5.66 2.24 11.95
C GLN A 37 -5.70 2.89 10.56
N ILE A 38 -6.90 3.24 10.07
CA ILE A 38 -7.05 3.92 8.77
C ILE A 38 -6.44 5.32 8.78
N LYS A 39 -6.60 6.07 9.89
CA LYS A 39 -5.95 7.37 10.05
C LYS A 39 -4.42 7.23 10.05
N LEU A 40 -3.89 6.23 10.74
CA LEU A 40 -2.45 5.94 10.76
C LEU A 40 -1.93 5.59 9.38
N ILE A 41 -2.63 4.76 8.59
CA ILE A 41 -2.26 4.51 7.18
C ILE A 41 -2.19 5.82 6.37
N SER A 42 -3.14 6.73 6.59
CA SER A 42 -3.15 8.02 5.90
C SER A 42 -1.97 8.92 6.31
N ILE A 43 -1.49 8.80 7.55
CA ILE A 43 -0.27 9.45 8.04
C ILE A 43 0.97 8.78 7.42
N LEU A 44 1.03 7.44 7.40
CA LEU A 44 2.10 6.67 6.78
C LEU A 44 2.25 6.99 5.28
N ASN A 45 1.14 7.17 4.56
CA ASN A 45 1.15 7.64 3.17
C ASN A 45 1.89 8.97 3.02
N ARG A 46 1.72 9.91 3.96
CA ARG A 46 2.43 11.20 3.90
C ARG A 46 3.94 11.01 4.07
N TYR A 47 4.38 10.13 4.97
CA TYR A 47 5.82 9.83 5.10
C TYR A 47 6.40 9.18 3.86
N LEU A 48 5.68 8.23 3.24
CA LEU A 48 6.10 7.63 1.97
C LEU A 48 6.26 8.70 0.87
N LEU A 49 5.32 9.65 0.79
CA LEU A 49 5.36 10.74 -0.19
C LEU A 49 6.48 11.77 0.06
N THR A 50 7.02 11.89 1.28
CA THR A 50 8.21 12.73 1.51
C THR A 50 9.49 12.16 0.87
N ASN A 51 9.43 10.89 0.41
CA ASN A 51 10.54 10.15 -0.18
C ASN A 51 11.82 10.12 0.69
N ASN A 52 11.66 10.21 2.02
CA ASN A 52 12.77 10.05 2.95
C ASN A 52 13.17 8.57 3.03
N ALA A 53 14.39 8.25 2.58
CA ALA A 53 14.87 6.88 2.47
C ALA A 53 14.92 6.11 3.81
N GLN A 54 15.00 6.79 4.96
CA GLN A 54 14.92 6.13 6.27
C GLN A 54 13.48 5.79 6.65
N HIS A 55 12.55 6.73 6.44
CA HIS A 55 11.14 6.51 6.73
C HIS A 55 10.55 5.41 5.84
N VAL A 56 10.83 5.45 4.53
CA VAL A 56 10.40 4.43 3.57
C VAL A 56 10.86 3.03 3.99
N ASP A 57 12.14 2.89 4.37
CA ASP A 57 12.70 1.61 4.79
C ASP A 57 12.05 1.07 6.07
N VAL A 58 11.82 1.92 7.07
CA VAL A 58 11.17 1.54 8.33
C VAL A 58 9.74 1.08 8.10
N ILE A 59 8.97 1.83 7.30
CA ILE A 59 7.57 1.50 6.98
C ILE A 59 7.50 0.19 6.22
N MET A 60 8.25 0.07 5.12
CA MET A 60 8.19 -1.09 4.24
C MET A 60 8.72 -2.37 4.91
N ARG A 61 9.68 -2.29 5.83
CA ARG A 61 10.20 -3.47 6.54
C ARG A 61 9.36 -3.91 7.74
N CYS A 62 8.31 -3.17 8.11
CA CYS A 62 7.44 -3.51 9.23
C CYS A 62 6.54 -4.70 8.90
N LYS A 63 7.03 -5.93 9.14
CA LYS A 63 6.29 -7.16 8.82
C LYS A 63 4.87 -7.24 9.42
N PRO A 64 4.65 -6.91 10.71
CA PRO A 64 3.31 -6.99 11.31
C PRO A 64 2.27 -6.12 10.59
N MET A 65 2.72 -5.02 9.96
CA MET A 65 1.85 -4.09 9.22
C MET A 65 1.06 -4.79 8.13
N TYR A 66 1.69 -5.74 7.42
CA TYR A 66 1.05 -6.45 6.32
C TYR A 66 -0.08 -7.37 6.80
N TYR A 67 0.06 -8.02 7.96
CA TYR A 67 -1.01 -8.83 8.55
C TYR A 67 -2.16 -7.96 9.05
N THR A 68 -1.85 -6.79 9.61
CA THR A 68 -2.86 -5.80 10.01
C THR A 68 -3.62 -5.28 8.79
N ILE A 69 -2.93 -5.01 7.68
CA ILE A 69 -3.53 -4.59 6.40
C ILE A 69 -4.45 -5.69 5.86
N ASP A 70 -4.00 -6.94 5.83
CA ASP A 70 -4.81 -8.08 5.38
C ASP A 70 -6.13 -8.17 6.17
N ARG A 71 -6.03 -8.11 7.50
CA ARG A 71 -7.21 -8.11 8.38
C ARG A 71 -8.18 -6.98 8.05
N ILE A 72 -7.69 -5.78 7.75
CA ILE A 72 -8.52 -4.63 7.38
C ILE A 72 -9.18 -4.85 6.02
N LEU A 73 -8.43 -5.35 5.03
CA LEU A 73 -8.94 -5.65 3.69
C LEU A 73 -10.06 -6.72 3.75
N ALA A 74 -9.90 -7.73 4.59
CA ALA A 74 -10.87 -8.81 4.77
C ALA A 74 -12.24 -8.33 5.28
N MET A 75 -12.30 -7.14 5.90
CA MET A 75 -13.58 -6.52 6.30
C MET A 75 -14.38 -5.95 5.11
N ASN A 76 -13.75 -5.85 3.93
CA ASN A 76 -14.34 -5.39 2.67
C ASN A 76 -15.15 -4.08 2.78
N LEU A 77 -14.60 -3.09 3.47
CA LEU A 77 -15.24 -1.78 3.68
C LEU A 77 -14.78 -0.79 2.58
N PRO A 78 -15.62 -0.41 1.60
CA PRO A 78 -15.16 0.20 0.35
C PRO A 78 -14.27 1.45 0.52
N LYS A 79 -14.66 2.38 1.40
CA LYS A 79 -13.87 3.61 1.66
C LYS A 79 -12.50 3.29 2.27
N LYS A 80 -12.41 2.27 3.10
CA LYS A 80 -11.19 1.86 3.81
C LYS A 80 -10.29 1.05 2.88
N THR A 81 -10.87 0.17 2.08
CA THR A 81 -10.18 -0.55 1.00
C THR A 81 -9.48 0.44 0.07
N ALA A 82 -10.14 1.51 -0.36
CA ALA A 82 -9.50 2.54 -1.19
C ALA A 82 -8.26 3.18 -0.52
N THR A 83 -8.34 3.50 0.78
CA THR A 83 -7.19 4.04 1.52
C THR A 83 -6.03 3.05 1.59
N ILE A 84 -6.33 1.76 1.80
CA ILE A 84 -5.32 0.69 1.80
C ILE A 84 -4.70 0.52 0.42
N LEU A 85 -5.49 0.50 -0.65
CA LEU A 85 -5.01 0.35 -2.02
C LEU A 85 -4.03 1.48 -2.40
N ASN A 86 -4.32 2.71 -1.98
CA ASN A 86 -3.40 3.83 -2.15
C ASN A 86 -2.08 3.60 -1.41
N PHE A 87 -2.14 3.12 -0.17
CA PHE A 87 -0.95 2.79 0.60
C PHE A 87 -0.12 1.67 -0.05
N LEU A 88 -0.77 0.58 -0.46
CA LEU A 88 -0.11 -0.53 -1.13
C LEU A 88 0.53 -0.09 -2.45
N THR A 89 -0.15 0.76 -3.21
CA THR A 89 0.41 1.32 -4.45
C THR A 89 1.66 2.14 -4.16
N LEU A 90 1.65 2.99 -3.12
CA LEU A 90 2.80 3.82 -2.76
C LEU A 90 4.03 3.00 -2.34
N ILE A 91 3.86 1.89 -1.61
CA ILE A 91 4.99 1.03 -1.23
C ILE A 91 5.48 0.15 -2.38
N LEU A 92 4.65 -0.09 -3.40
CA LEU A 92 5.02 -0.89 -4.56
C LEU A 92 5.68 -0.06 -5.66
N PHE A 93 5.28 1.22 -5.77
CA PHE A 93 5.72 2.13 -6.81
C PHE A 93 7.25 2.26 -6.84
N CYS A 94 7.83 1.80 -7.95
CA CYS A 94 9.21 2.03 -8.34
C CYS A 94 9.18 2.82 -9.63
N ASP A 95 9.65 4.06 -9.60
CA ASP A 95 9.78 4.84 -10.83
C ASP A 95 10.91 4.25 -11.67
N ASN A 96 10.59 3.73 -12.86
CA ASN A 96 11.48 2.86 -13.63
C ASN A 96 12.74 3.58 -14.16
N GLU A 97 12.76 4.92 -14.19
CA GLU A 97 13.88 5.69 -14.75
C GLU A 97 14.87 6.19 -13.67
N GLU A 98 14.48 6.24 -12.39
CA GLU A 98 15.33 6.73 -11.28
C GLU A 98 15.45 5.73 -10.10
N CYS A 99 14.93 4.51 -10.24
CA CYS A 99 14.90 3.55 -9.13
C CYS A 99 16.31 3.15 -8.67
N THR A 100 16.66 3.53 -7.45
CA THR A 100 17.87 3.00 -6.80
C THR A 100 17.73 1.49 -6.56
N SER A 101 18.85 0.76 -6.58
CA SER A 101 18.89 -0.68 -6.25
C SER A 101 18.21 -1.01 -4.91
N ARG A 102 18.27 -0.07 -3.96
CA ARG A 102 17.60 -0.15 -2.67
C ARG A 102 16.08 -0.13 -2.79
N GLN A 103 15.52 0.80 -3.55
CA GLN A 103 14.07 0.92 -3.72
C GLN A 103 13.49 -0.29 -4.45
N HIS A 104 14.21 -0.81 -5.46
CA HIS A 104 13.85 -2.09 -6.08
C HIS A 104 13.83 -3.23 -5.04
N THR A 105 14.87 -3.33 -4.19
CA THR A 105 14.94 -4.37 -3.15
C THR A 105 13.77 -4.26 -2.17
N LEU A 106 13.40 -3.04 -1.78
CA LEU A 106 12.27 -2.79 -0.89
C LEU A 106 10.93 -3.12 -1.54
N SER A 107 10.72 -2.75 -2.80
CA SER A 107 9.49 -3.11 -3.53
C SER A 107 9.37 -4.62 -3.68
N LEU A 108 10.47 -5.34 -3.99
CA LEU A 108 10.46 -6.81 -4.03
C LEU A 108 10.14 -7.42 -2.65
N PHE A 109 10.67 -6.83 -1.57
CA PHE A 109 10.32 -7.22 -0.22
C PHE A 109 8.82 -7.02 0.05
N ALA A 110 8.25 -5.86 -0.31
CA ALA A 110 6.83 -5.58 -0.13
C ALA A 110 5.95 -6.52 -0.95
N LYS A 111 6.30 -6.80 -2.21
CA LYS A 111 5.60 -7.78 -3.08
C LYS A 111 5.54 -9.17 -2.43
N ASN A 112 6.65 -9.60 -1.83
CA ASN A 112 6.71 -10.87 -1.11
C ASN A 112 5.86 -10.85 0.16
N MET A 113 5.94 -9.78 0.95
CA MET A 113 5.15 -9.64 2.18
C MET A 113 3.64 -9.60 1.90
N ILE A 114 3.21 -8.88 0.86
CA ILE A 114 1.80 -8.83 0.42
C ILE A 114 1.28 -10.23 0.07
N ARG A 115 2.11 -11.07 -0.55
CA ARG A 115 1.74 -12.47 -0.82
C ARG A 115 1.72 -13.30 0.46
N THR A 116 2.77 -13.27 1.27
CA THR A 116 2.91 -14.16 2.43
C THR A 116 2.04 -13.76 3.63
N SER A 117 1.57 -12.52 3.70
CA SER A 117 0.66 -12.06 4.76
C SER A 117 -0.81 -12.38 4.50
N GLY A 118 -1.16 -12.84 3.29
CA GLY A 118 -2.56 -13.05 2.88
C GLY A 118 -3.16 -11.88 2.09
N CYS A 119 -2.54 -10.69 2.10
CA CYS A 119 -3.09 -9.52 1.42
C CYS A 119 -3.42 -9.78 -0.05
N LEU A 120 -2.53 -10.49 -0.79
CA LEU A 120 -2.78 -10.81 -2.20
C LEU A 120 -4.04 -11.67 -2.39
N ALA A 121 -4.25 -12.67 -1.53
CA ALA A 121 -5.45 -13.51 -1.58
C ALA A 121 -6.71 -12.67 -1.31
N THR A 122 -6.68 -11.83 -0.28
CA THR A 122 -7.80 -10.94 0.04
C THR A 122 -8.08 -9.92 -1.06
N LEU A 123 -7.06 -9.38 -1.72
CA LEU A 123 -7.22 -8.47 -2.87
C LEU A 123 -7.86 -9.19 -4.07
N ILE A 124 -7.51 -10.45 -4.30
CA ILE A 124 -8.15 -11.30 -5.31
C ILE A 124 -9.63 -11.51 -4.96
N ASP A 125 -9.95 -11.83 -3.70
CA ASP A 125 -11.33 -12.01 -3.26
C ASP A 125 -12.16 -10.73 -3.44
N VAL A 126 -11.57 -9.56 -3.13
CA VAL A 126 -12.20 -8.26 -3.39
C VAL A 126 -12.39 -8.03 -4.89
N PHE A 127 -11.44 -8.43 -5.74
CA PHE A 127 -11.55 -8.28 -7.19
C PHE A 127 -12.69 -9.13 -7.77
N LEU A 128 -12.86 -10.34 -7.24
CA LEU A 128 -13.91 -11.27 -7.65
C LEU A 128 -15.27 -10.95 -7.02
N ALA A 129 -15.31 -10.13 -5.98
CA ALA A 129 -16.57 -9.62 -5.43
C ALA A 129 -17.23 -8.65 -6.42
N HIS A 130 -18.39 -9.02 -6.96
CA HIS A 130 -19.06 -8.30 -8.06
C HIS A 130 -19.62 -6.91 -7.69
N MET A 131 -19.30 -6.37 -6.51
CA MET A 131 -19.86 -5.13 -5.95
C MET A 131 -18.80 -4.08 -5.58
N VAL A 132 -17.64 -4.08 -6.26
CA VAL A 132 -16.64 -3.02 -6.05
C VAL A 132 -17.02 -1.78 -6.86
N ARG A 133 -17.00 -0.61 -6.22
CA ARG A 133 -17.18 0.67 -6.91
C ARG A 133 -16.10 0.86 -7.98
N GLN A 134 -16.45 1.44 -9.13
CA GLN A 134 -15.54 1.61 -10.27
C GLN A 134 -14.17 2.20 -9.90
N ASP A 135 -14.14 3.29 -9.13
CA ASP A 135 -12.87 3.92 -8.71
C ASP A 135 -11.99 2.97 -7.89
N THR A 136 -12.62 2.24 -6.95
CA THR A 136 -11.93 1.25 -6.11
C THR A 136 -11.45 0.07 -6.94
N TRP A 137 -12.22 -0.33 -7.96
CA TRP A 137 -11.85 -1.40 -8.88
C TRP A 137 -10.64 -1.01 -9.74
N ILE A 138 -10.59 0.22 -10.26
CA ILE A 138 -9.43 0.74 -11.00
C ILE A 138 -8.18 0.73 -10.10
N SER A 139 -8.27 1.24 -8.87
CA SER A 139 -7.16 1.20 -7.92
C SER A 139 -6.72 -0.22 -7.58
N LEU A 140 -7.66 -1.17 -7.52
CA LEU A 140 -7.39 -2.58 -7.26
C LEU A 140 -6.64 -3.23 -8.43
N CYS A 141 -7.10 -3.00 -9.67
CA CYS A 141 -6.41 -3.47 -10.88
C CYS A 141 -4.98 -2.94 -10.95
N HIS A 142 -4.79 -1.65 -10.66
CA HIS A 142 -3.46 -1.04 -10.62
C HIS A 142 -2.58 -1.69 -9.54
N CYS A 143 -3.11 -1.86 -8.33
CA CYS A 143 -2.38 -2.51 -7.24
C CYS A 143 -1.99 -3.96 -7.58
N LEU A 144 -2.90 -4.76 -8.13
CA LEU A 144 -2.62 -6.14 -8.57
C LEU A 144 -1.56 -6.18 -9.67
N THR A 145 -1.60 -5.23 -10.61
CA THR A 145 -0.60 -5.10 -11.67
C THR A 145 0.79 -4.83 -11.08
N GLU A 146 0.89 -3.88 -10.15
CA GLU A 146 2.15 -3.56 -9.47
C GLU A 146 2.69 -4.73 -8.64
N ILE A 147 1.82 -5.48 -7.95
CA ILE A 147 2.20 -6.68 -7.19
C ILE A 147 2.81 -7.75 -8.10
N CYS A 148 2.27 -7.93 -9.31
CA CYS A 148 2.69 -8.95 -10.27
C CYS A 148 3.88 -8.49 -11.13
N CYS A 149 4.03 -7.19 -11.39
CA CYS A 149 5.08 -6.65 -12.24
C CYS A 149 6.46 -7.08 -11.73
N GLY A 150 7.29 -7.69 -12.59
CA GLY A 150 8.63 -8.17 -12.23
C GLY A 150 8.68 -9.28 -11.17
N SER A 151 7.57 -9.94 -10.86
CA SER A 151 7.51 -11.05 -9.88
C SER A 151 6.82 -12.28 -10.47
N GLU A 152 7.59 -13.21 -11.00
CA GLU A 152 7.08 -14.46 -11.60
C GLU A 152 6.25 -15.29 -10.62
N VAL A 153 6.63 -15.31 -9.34
CA VAL A 153 5.90 -16.02 -8.29
C VAL A 153 4.50 -15.44 -8.09
N ASN A 154 4.38 -14.10 -8.06
CA ASN A 154 3.09 -13.44 -7.90
C ASN A 154 2.25 -13.56 -9.19
N GLN A 155 2.87 -13.49 -10.37
CA GLN A 155 2.19 -13.74 -11.65
C GLN A 155 1.60 -15.15 -11.72
N SER A 156 2.39 -16.15 -11.33
CA SER A 156 1.94 -17.54 -11.26
C SER A 156 0.75 -17.69 -10.28
N TYR A 157 0.84 -17.06 -9.11
CA TYR A 157 -0.23 -17.04 -8.12
C TYR A 157 -1.54 -16.43 -8.67
N CYS A 158 -1.45 -15.31 -9.39
CA CYS A 158 -2.60 -14.58 -9.94
C CYS A 158 -3.09 -15.11 -11.30
N SER A 159 -2.46 -16.12 -11.89
CA SER A 159 -2.73 -16.60 -13.26
C SER A 159 -4.19 -16.97 -13.52
N HIS A 160 -4.91 -17.45 -12.51
CA HIS A 160 -6.33 -17.82 -12.58
C HIS A 160 -7.26 -16.63 -12.86
N LEU A 161 -6.86 -15.39 -12.53
CA LEU A 161 -7.65 -14.19 -12.81
C LEU A 161 -7.80 -13.94 -14.31
N ILE A 162 -6.78 -14.26 -15.11
CA ILE A 162 -6.78 -14.07 -16.58
C ILE A 162 -7.88 -14.93 -17.22
N CYS A 163 -8.05 -16.17 -16.74
CA CYS A 163 -9.08 -17.08 -17.23
C CYS A 163 -10.50 -16.63 -16.87
N GLN A 164 -10.68 -15.94 -15.74
CA GLN A 164 -12.01 -15.53 -15.25
C GLN A 164 -12.52 -14.25 -15.93
N VAL A 165 -11.63 -13.29 -16.26
CA VAL A 165 -12.03 -12.06 -16.98
C VAL A 165 -12.57 -12.37 -18.39
N SER A 166 -12.05 -13.41 -19.05
CA SER A 166 -12.55 -13.85 -20.37
C SER A 166 -13.98 -14.44 -20.33
N TYR A 167 -14.47 -14.85 -19.16
CA TYR A 167 -15.81 -15.44 -19.02
C TYR A 167 -16.90 -14.38 -18.71
N VAL A 168 -16.52 -13.26 -18.10
CA VAL A 168 -17.44 -12.16 -17.75
C VAL A 168 -17.71 -11.22 -18.94
N MET A 169 -16.87 -11.27 -19.98
CA MET A 169 -17.05 -10.51 -21.23
C MET A 169 -17.83 -11.26 -22.33
N LYS A 170 -18.53 -12.34 -21.99
CA LYS A 170 -19.51 -13.02 -22.85
C LYS A 170 -20.90 -12.90 -22.25
#